data_AF-A0A497H9N7-F1
#
_entry.id   AF-A0A497H9N7-F1
#
_cell.length_a   1.000
_cell.length_b   1.000
_cell.length_c   1.000
_cell.angle_alpha   90.00
_cell.angle_beta   90.00
_cell.angle_gamma   90.00
#
_symmetry.space_group_name_H-M   'P 1'
#
loop_
_entity.id
_entity.type
_entity.pdbx_description
1 polymer ?
#
loop_
_entity_poly.entity_id
_entity_poly.type
_entity_poly.pdbx_seq_one_letter_code
_entity_poly.pdbx_strand_id
1 'polypeptide(L)'
;MRSIWISYGRLNGRIYFSLITLFLLLAFSNTILGNESSELYQTYSNSYEDILSMINQLNESIYLNYLEDIVSFGPRVTSSPACEAAAEYIYGEFKKLGLKVRFNNFTYHGKNASNIEATIPGIYNGSDEIYIICAHYDSVTSSPGADDNGAGTCAVLSAAKVMSKYTFNHTVKFVVFAGEEQGLLGSHFYVVDAYENGDNIIGVLNADMIGYAPKEEDAKRVKVYYNDESEWLCSFTVDVYQEYNDYLSAKPIPSGLFGRSDHASFWSLGYDSIFYHEYHFNPNYHSNGDTIKIMNINYATNVSKLMLATLAELAEVTSNTPPSTPSISGPSTGKPGEEYQYSIETTDYHLNPIYYYIDWGDNTSSNWIGPYKSGEKINISHTWDQQGTFYVKVKAKDIYDAESDWTTLK
;
A
#
# COMPACT_ATOMS: atom_id res chain seq x y z
N MET A 1 -9.31 -2.00 32.25
CA MET A 1 -8.03 -1.28 32.43
C MET A 1 -6.91 -2.25 32.11
N ARG A 2 -6.46 -2.29 30.85
CA ARG A 2 -5.29 -3.06 30.43
C ARG A 2 -4.14 -2.06 30.28
N SER A 3 -3.06 -2.29 31.01
CA SER A 3 -1.82 -1.51 30.95
C SER A 3 -1.05 -1.89 29.69
N ILE A 4 -1.01 -0.98 28.72
CA ILE A 4 -0.22 -1.08 27.49
C ILE A 4 1.15 -0.45 27.78
N TRP A 5 2.23 -1.19 27.51
CA TRP A 5 3.59 -0.71 27.64
C TRP A 5 3.95 0.07 26.38
N ILE A 6 4.28 1.35 26.54
CA ILE A 6 4.76 2.21 25.45
C ILE A 6 6.23 1.86 25.19
N SER A 7 6.54 1.29 24.02
CA SER A 7 7.91 1.16 23.54
C SER A 7 8.33 2.43 22.80
N TYR A 8 9.45 3.03 23.20
CA TYR A 8 10.03 4.19 22.52
C TYR A 8 11.20 3.71 21.66
N GLY A 9 11.06 3.71 20.34
CA GLY A 9 12.19 3.57 19.41
C GLY A 9 12.91 4.91 19.26
N ARG A 10 14.20 4.97 19.57
CA ARG A 10 15.02 6.19 19.44
C ARG A 10 16.18 5.89 18.48
N LEU A 11 16.23 6.54 17.32
CA LEU A 11 17.47 6.72 16.53
C LEU A 11 17.41 8.03 15.71
N ASN A 12 18.53 8.76 15.65
CA ASN A 12 18.75 9.99 14.89
C ASN A 12 17.80 11.18 15.13
N GLY A 13 17.26 11.32 16.35
CA GLY A 13 16.45 12.49 16.72
C GLY A 13 15.04 12.53 16.11
N ARG A 14 14.64 11.50 15.36
CA ARG A 14 13.27 11.26 14.93
C ARG A 14 12.62 10.29 15.92
N ILE A 15 11.56 10.75 16.58
CA ILE A 15 10.65 9.89 17.35
C ILE A 15 9.60 9.44 16.34
N TYR A 16 9.58 8.15 16.00
CA TYR A 16 8.45 7.59 15.26
C TYR A 16 7.30 7.47 16.25
N PHE A 17 6.42 8.47 16.20
CA PHE A 17 5.13 8.36 16.85
C PHE A 17 4.27 7.52 15.91
N SER A 18 3.99 6.28 16.27
CA SER A 18 2.69 5.76 15.84
C SER A 18 1.62 6.71 16.40
N LEU A 19 0.52 6.92 15.68
CA LEU A 19 -0.61 7.72 16.19
C LEU A 19 -1.01 7.30 17.64
N ILE A 20 -0.73 6.03 17.98
CA ILE A 20 -0.81 5.39 19.30
C ILE A 20 -0.09 6.19 20.42
N THR A 21 1.14 6.70 20.20
CA THR A 21 1.91 7.39 21.27
C THR A 21 1.48 8.83 21.48
N LEU A 22 1.00 9.51 20.43
CA LEU A 22 0.48 10.87 20.52
C LEU A 22 -0.88 10.91 21.24
N PHE A 23 -1.71 9.88 21.03
CA PHE A 23 -3.03 9.76 21.65
C PHE A 23 -3.00 9.50 23.17
N LEU A 24 -2.07 8.65 23.63
CA LEU A 24 -1.89 8.39 25.07
C LEU A 24 -1.41 9.62 25.83
N LEU A 25 -0.69 10.55 25.20
CA LEU A 25 -0.30 11.82 25.84
C LEU A 25 -1.48 12.79 25.98
N LEU A 26 -2.42 12.81 25.03
CA LEU A 26 -3.53 13.76 24.99
C LEU A 26 -4.75 13.32 25.83
N ALA A 27 -5.00 12.01 25.96
CA ALA A 27 -6.06 11.49 26.83
C ALA A 27 -5.85 11.81 28.33
N PHE A 28 -4.60 12.11 28.73
CA PHE A 28 -4.26 12.56 30.08
C PHE A 28 -4.29 14.09 30.27
N SER A 29 -4.39 14.88 29.20
CA SER A 29 -4.43 16.36 29.26
C SER A 29 -5.81 16.90 28.86
N ASN A 30 -6.86 16.46 29.54
CA ASN A 30 -8.25 16.80 29.22
C ASN A 30 -8.68 18.24 29.63
N THR A 31 -7.76 19.22 29.60
CA THR A 31 -8.07 20.57 30.12
C THR A 31 -7.65 21.74 29.23
N ILE A 32 -7.05 21.58 28.05
CA ILE A 32 -6.54 22.75 27.29
C ILE A 32 -6.86 22.79 25.76
N LEU A 33 -7.19 21.70 25.05
CA LEU A 33 -7.16 21.68 23.56
C LEU A 33 -8.42 21.14 22.83
N GLY A 34 -9.62 21.49 23.28
CA GLY A 34 -10.90 20.84 22.88
C GLY A 34 -11.14 20.56 21.37
N ASN A 35 -10.82 21.48 20.45
CA ASN A 35 -11.09 21.29 19.01
C ASN A 35 -10.01 20.46 18.28
N GLU A 36 -8.73 20.64 18.62
CA GLU A 36 -7.63 19.87 18.01
C GLU A 36 -7.70 18.40 18.43
N SER A 37 -8.13 18.12 19.67
CA SER A 37 -8.32 16.74 20.15
C SER A 37 -9.42 15.97 19.43
N SER A 38 -10.48 16.65 18.97
CA SER A 38 -11.58 15.99 18.25
C SER A 38 -11.24 15.67 16.79
N GLU A 39 -10.48 16.55 16.12
CA GLU A 39 -10.03 16.31 14.74
C GLU A 39 -9.02 15.16 14.70
N LEU A 40 -8.04 15.15 15.62
CA LEU A 40 -7.06 14.06 15.74
C LEU A 40 -7.73 12.71 16.04
N TYR A 41 -8.76 12.69 16.90
CA TYR A 41 -9.53 11.47 17.18
C TYR A 41 -10.25 10.96 15.92
N GLN A 42 -10.86 11.86 15.14
CA GLN A 42 -11.56 11.48 13.92
C GLN A 42 -10.59 10.93 12.87
N THR A 43 -9.44 11.58 12.68
CA THR A 43 -8.40 11.11 11.75
C THR A 43 -7.87 9.74 12.15
N TYR A 44 -7.55 9.54 13.44
CA TYR A 44 -7.14 8.22 13.95
C TYR A 44 -8.20 7.16 13.72
N SER A 45 -9.46 7.46 14.08
CA SER A 45 -10.58 6.53 13.91
C SER A 45 -10.77 6.14 12.45
N ASN A 46 -10.62 7.08 11.51
CA ASN A 46 -10.78 6.76 10.09
C ASN A 46 -9.62 5.90 9.58
N SER A 47 -8.37 6.21 9.96
CA SER A 47 -7.19 5.41 9.62
C SER A 47 -7.31 3.96 10.11
N TYR A 48 -7.75 3.78 11.36
CA TYR A 48 -7.98 2.46 11.95
C TYR A 48 -9.03 1.65 11.16
N GLU A 49 -10.15 2.26 10.79
CA GLU A 49 -11.20 1.61 9.99
C GLU A 49 -10.73 1.29 8.56
N ASP A 50 -9.91 2.15 7.96
CA ASP A 50 -9.31 1.89 6.64
C ASP A 50 -8.38 0.67 6.69
N ILE A 51 -7.52 0.57 7.71
CA ILE A 51 -6.62 -0.58 7.89
C ILE A 51 -7.41 -1.86 8.18
N LEU A 52 -8.44 -1.80 9.02
CA LEU A 52 -9.37 -2.92 9.21
C LEU A 52 -10.02 -3.36 7.89
N SER A 53 -10.45 -2.40 7.07
CA SER A 53 -11.03 -2.67 5.76
C SER A 53 -10.01 -3.37 4.84
N MET A 54 -8.74 -2.93 4.84
CA MET A 54 -7.68 -3.60 4.09
C MET A 54 -7.44 -5.04 4.58
N ILE A 55 -7.35 -5.24 5.90
CA ILE A 55 -7.17 -6.57 6.53
C ILE A 55 -8.31 -7.52 6.12
N ASN A 56 -9.55 -7.02 6.04
CA ASN A 56 -10.72 -7.81 5.69
C ASN A 56 -10.83 -8.09 4.18
N GLN A 57 -10.31 -7.21 3.32
CA GLN A 57 -10.30 -7.41 1.87
C GLN A 57 -9.33 -8.51 1.44
N LEU A 58 -8.17 -8.65 2.10
CA LEU A 58 -7.23 -9.73 1.83
C LEU A 58 -7.81 -11.06 2.36
N ASN A 59 -7.94 -12.07 1.49
CA ASN A 59 -8.54 -13.36 1.86
C ASN A 59 -7.89 -14.52 1.09
N GLU A 60 -8.17 -15.75 1.54
CA GLU A 60 -7.57 -16.98 1.01
C GLU A 60 -7.83 -17.17 -0.49
N SER A 61 -8.97 -16.72 -1.02
CA SER A 61 -9.27 -16.85 -2.44
C SER A 61 -8.39 -15.93 -3.29
N ILE A 62 -8.17 -14.69 -2.85
CA ILE A 62 -7.22 -13.79 -3.54
C ILE A 62 -5.82 -14.40 -3.52
N TYR A 63 -5.39 -14.86 -2.35
CA TYR A 63 -4.05 -15.39 -2.15
C TYR A 63 -3.81 -16.67 -2.97
N LEU A 64 -4.75 -17.62 -2.92
CA LEU A 64 -4.66 -18.90 -3.64
C LEU A 64 -4.64 -18.69 -5.15
N ASN A 65 -5.46 -17.77 -5.69
CA ASN A 65 -5.44 -17.48 -7.13
C ASN A 65 -4.06 -17.00 -7.60
N TYR A 66 -3.44 -16.07 -6.85
CA TYR A 66 -2.07 -15.64 -7.17
C TYR A 66 -1.06 -16.78 -7.07
N LEU A 67 -1.21 -17.63 -6.06
CA LEU A 67 -0.29 -18.75 -5.85
C LEU A 67 -0.39 -19.79 -6.96
N GLU A 68 -1.61 -20.13 -7.38
CA GLU A 68 -1.85 -21.03 -8.52
C GLU A 68 -1.23 -20.47 -9.81
N ASP A 69 -1.41 -19.19 -10.08
CA ASP A 69 -0.81 -18.52 -11.25
C ASP A 69 0.72 -18.55 -11.19
N ILE A 70 1.33 -18.15 -10.07
CA ILE A 70 2.79 -18.11 -9.90
C ILE A 70 3.43 -19.51 -9.99
N VAL A 71 2.80 -20.53 -9.40
CA VAL A 71 3.31 -21.90 -9.45
C VAL A 71 3.08 -22.54 -10.82
N SER A 72 2.09 -22.08 -11.60
CA SER A 72 1.78 -22.62 -12.93
C SER A 72 2.92 -22.45 -13.95
N PHE A 73 3.81 -21.47 -13.75
CA PHE A 73 5.00 -21.29 -14.57
C PHE A 73 6.03 -22.43 -14.40
N GLY A 74 5.89 -23.26 -13.36
CA GLY A 74 6.88 -24.28 -13.00
C GLY A 74 8.10 -23.66 -12.31
N PRO A 75 9.26 -24.35 -12.30
CA PRO A 75 10.48 -23.80 -11.72
C PRO A 75 10.92 -22.49 -12.40
N ARG A 76 10.95 -21.40 -11.63
CA ARG A 76 11.23 -20.03 -12.08
C ARG A 76 12.71 -19.70 -11.92
N VAL A 77 13.59 -20.56 -12.44
CA VAL A 77 15.06 -20.34 -12.36
C VAL A 77 15.43 -19.03 -13.04
N THR A 78 16.23 -18.19 -12.37
CA THR A 78 16.64 -16.88 -12.89
C THR A 78 17.18 -16.94 -14.32
N SER A 79 16.73 -16.00 -15.14
CA SER A 79 17.03 -15.92 -16.58
C SER A 79 16.54 -17.12 -17.42
N SER A 80 15.63 -17.94 -16.90
CA SER A 80 14.88 -18.92 -17.69
C SER A 80 13.62 -18.29 -18.30
N PRO A 81 13.06 -18.87 -19.39
CA PRO A 81 11.78 -18.42 -19.94
C PRO A 81 10.62 -18.45 -18.95
N ALA A 82 10.63 -19.38 -17.98
CA ALA A 82 9.59 -19.45 -16.95
C ALA A 82 9.69 -18.29 -15.96
N CYS A 83 10.91 -17.94 -15.55
CA CYS A 83 11.17 -16.76 -14.72
C CYS A 83 10.78 -15.46 -15.47
N GLU A 84 11.16 -15.32 -16.75
CA GLU A 84 10.77 -14.17 -17.57
C GLU A 84 9.24 -14.06 -17.73
N ALA A 85 8.55 -15.19 -17.97
CA ALA A 85 7.09 -15.20 -18.04
C ALA A 85 6.42 -14.81 -16.72
N ALA A 86 6.97 -15.26 -15.59
CA ALA A 86 6.51 -14.85 -14.25
C ALA A 86 6.74 -13.35 -14.02
N ALA A 87 7.89 -12.80 -14.43
CA ALA A 87 8.19 -11.37 -14.36
C ALA A 87 7.16 -10.52 -15.11
N GLU A 88 6.85 -10.90 -16.35
CA GLU A 88 5.85 -10.23 -17.18
C GLU A 88 4.43 -10.35 -16.61
N TYR A 89 4.08 -11.50 -16.04
CA TYR A 89 2.81 -11.68 -15.33
C TYR A 89 2.69 -10.72 -14.14
N ILE A 90 3.71 -10.67 -13.27
CA ILE A 90 3.71 -9.81 -12.08
C ILE A 90 3.64 -8.33 -12.49
N TYR A 91 4.43 -7.92 -13.49
CA TYR A 91 4.34 -6.59 -14.06
C TYR A 91 2.92 -6.27 -14.55
N GLY A 92 2.31 -7.21 -15.29
CA GLY A 92 0.94 -7.11 -15.78
C GLY A 92 -0.11 -6.97 -14.68
N GLU A 93 0.01 -7.73 -13.59
CA GLU A 93 -0.87 -7.64 -12.43
C GLU A 93 -0.78 -6.25 -11.79
N PHE A 94 0.41 -5.72 -11.55
CA PHE A 94 0.56 -4.36 -11.03
C PHE A 94 0.00 -3.29 -11.99
N LYS A 95 0.19 -3.46 -13.31
CA LYS A 95 -0.38 -2.54 -14.30
C LYS A 95 -1.91 -2.55 -14.31
N LYS A 96 -2.56 -3.70 -14.12
CA LYS A 96 -4.03 -3.81 -14.03
C LYS A 96 -4.60 -3.03 -12.83
N LEU A 97 -3.79 -2.85 -11.78
CA LEU A 97 -4.15 -2.05 -10.61
C LEU A 97 -3.98 -0.53 -10.81
N GLY A 98 -3.53 -0.09 -12.00
CA GLY A 98 -3.31 1.33 -12.29
C GLY A 98 -2.00 1.90 -11.72
N LEU A 99 -1.12 1.06 -11.19
CA LEU A 99 0.13 1.50 -10.57
C LEU A 99 1.17 1.98 -11.61
N LYS A 100 2.11 2.81 -11.14
CA LYS A 100 3.37 3.07 -11.85
C LYS A 100 4.26 1.84 -11.64
N VAL A 101 4.66 1.19 -12.72
CA VAL A 101 5.41 -0.07 -12.67
C VAL A 101 6.66 0.06 -13.53
N ARG A 102 7.78 -0.49 -13.08
CA ARG A 102 9.02 -0.59 -13.87
C ARG A 102 9.68 -1.94 -13.68
N PHE A 103 10.42 -2.35 -14.70
CA PHE A 103 11.47 -3.36 -14.56
C PHE A 103 12.76 -2.67 -14.09
N ASN A 104 13.41 -3.23 -13.07
CA ASN A 104 14.79 -2.91 -12.71
C ASN A 104 15.66 -4.07 -13.22
N ASN A 105 16.27 -3.85 -14.40
CA ASN A 105 16.95 -4.88 -15.17
C ASN A 105 18.41 -5.04 -14.75
N PHE A 106 18.89 -6.28 -14.73
CA PHE A 106 20.28 -6.63 -14.50
C PHE A 106 20.71 -7.82 -15.38
N THR A 107 22.00 -8.15 -15.36
CA THR A 107 22.56 -9.25 -16.16
C THR A 107 23.15 -10.33 -15.25
N TYR A 108 22.79 -11.58 -15.52
CA TYR A 108 23.32 -12.77 -14.86
C TYR A 108 23.82 -13.77 -15.91
N HIS A 109 25.11 -14.13 -15.85
CA HIS A 109 25.79 -14.98 -16.86
C HIS A 109 25.53 -14.58 -18.33
N GLY A 110 25.48 -13.27 -18.61
CA GLY A 110 25.24 -12.75 -19.96
C GLY A 110 23.78 -12.86 -20.44
N LYS A 111 22.84 -13.21 -19.56
CA LYS A 111 21.40 -13.19 -19.80
C LYS A 111 20.74 -12.10 -18.97
N ASN A 112 19.63 -11.55 -19.47
CA ASN A 112 18.86 -10.57 -18.74
C ASN A 112 18.06 -11.24 -17.60
N ALA A 113 17.88 -10.50 -16.52
CA ALA A 113 16.96 -10.77 -15.43
C ALA A 113 16.40 -9.43 -14.94
N SER A 114 15.24 -9.46 -14.28
CA SER A 114 14.54 -8.25 -13.91
C SER A 114 13.90 -8.39 -12.54
N ASN A 115 14.12 -7.38 -11.71
CA ASN A 115 13.22 -7.11 -10.59
C ASN A 115 12.01 -6.34 -11.11
N ILE A 116 10.88 -6.44 -10.40
CA ILE A 116 9.64 -5.72 -10.74
C ILE A 116 9.28 -4.85 -9.55
N GLU A 117 9.12 -3.56 -9.82
CA GLU A 117 8.71 -2.55 -8.83
C GLU A 117 7.39 -1.93 -9.27
N ALA A 118 6.43 -1.84 -8.36
CA ALA A 118 5.24 -1.02 -8.50
C ALA A 118 5.15 0.01 -7.37
N THR A 119 4.63 1.20 -7.66
CA THR A 119 4.62 2.32 -6.72
C THR A 119 3.22 2.92 -6.55
N ILE A 120 2.83 3.11 -5.29
CA ILE A 120 1.80 4.08 -4.89
C ILE A 120 2.55 5.32 -4.40
N PRO A 121 2.46 6.47 -5.10
CA PRO A 121 3.15 7.68 -4.67
C PRO A 121 2.53 8.21 -3.38
N GLY A 122 3.39 8.62 -2.44
CA GLY A 122 2.95 9.35 -1.25
C GLY A 122 2.40 10.72 -1.64
N ILE A 123 1.35 11.17 -0.95
CA ILE A 123 0.69 12.45 -1.24
C ILE A 123 1.20 13.61 -0.38
N TYR A 124 1.93 13.31 0.70
CA TYR A 124 2.45 14.35 1.58
C TYR A 124 3.72 14.96 0.98
N ASN A 125 3.58 16.15 0.39
CA ASN A 125 4.69 16.88 -0.27
C ASN A 125 5.89 17.18 0.65
N GLY A 126 5.73 17.07 1.97
CA GLY A 126 6.82 17.26 2.94
C GLY A 126 7.65 16.00 3.22
N SER A 127 7.33 14.87 2.59
CA SER A 127 8.03 13.61 2.76
C SER A 127 8.44 13.00 1.42
N ASP A 128 9.66 12.49 1.38
CA ASP A 128 10.20 11.63 0.33
C ASP A 128 10.41 10.19 0.83
N GLU A 129 9.83 9.86 2.00
CA GLU A 129 9.99 8.56 2.65
C GLU A 129 9.35 7.43 1.84
N ILE A 130 10.07 6.32 1.76
CA ILE A 130 9.69 5.12 1.03
C ILE A 130 9.60 3.94 1.99
N TYR A 131 8.46 3.26 1.97
CA TYR A 131 8.25 1.98 2.65
C TYR A 131 8.04 0.87 1.63
N ILE A 132 8.69 -0.27 1.84
CA ILE A 132 8.74 -1.36 0.87
C ILE A 132 8.16 -2.64 1.48
N ILE A 133 7.34 -3.35 0.72
CA ILE A 133 7.11 -4.77 0.91
C ILE A 133 7.71 -5.54 -0.25
N CYS A 134 8.44 -6.61 0.05
CA CYS A 134 9.15 -7.37 -0.96
C CYS A 134 9.22 -8.88 -0.71
N ALA A 135 9.60 -9.60 -1.76
CA ALA A 135 9.88 -11.04 -1.80
C ALA A 135 10.70 -11.34 -3.05
N HIS A 136 11.21 -12.56 -3.21
CA HIS A 136 11.69 -13.03 -4.51
C HIS A 136 10.67 -13.92 -5.20
N TYR A 137 10.72 -13.92 -6.53
CA TYR A 137 9.83 -14.73 -7.36
C TYR A 137 10.56 -15.83 -8.13
N ASP A 138 11.90 -15.84 -8.14
CA ASP A 138 12.65 -16.96 -8.68
C ASP A 138 12.55 -18.22 -7.79
N SER A 139 12.91 -19.37 -8.36
CA SER A 139 13.05 -20.63 -7.63
C SER A 139 14.20 -21.45 -8.19
N VAL A 140 14.59 -22.52 -7.50
CA VAL A 140 15.65 -23.42 -7.97
C VAL A 140 15.19 -24.49 -8.95
N THR A 141 16.17 -25.17 -9.56
CA THR A 141 15.91 -26.27 -10.50
C THR A 141 15.08 -27.37 -9.84
N SER A 142 14.02 -27.82 -10.53
CA SER A 142 13.08 -28.85 -10.08
C SER A 142 12.13 -28.46 -8.94
N SER A 143 12.20 -27.23 -8.41
CA SER A 143 11.25 -26.75 -7.40
C SER A 143 10.14 -25.91 -8.06
N PRO A 144 8.86 -26.30 -7.94
CA PRO A 144 7.73 -25.42 -8.30
C PRO A 144 7.71 -24.12 -7.49
N GLY A 145 8.34 -24.11 -6.32
CA GLY A 145 8.56 -22.92 -5.51
C GLY A 145 7.26 -22.34 -4.96
N ALA A 146 6.40 -23.18 -4.37
CA ALA A 146 5.11 -22.75 -3.85
C ALA A 146 5.28 -21.98 -2.54
N ASP A 147 6.03 -22.56 -1.60
CA ASP A 147 6.41 -21.90 -0.36
C ASP A 147 7.62 -20.99 -0.57
N ASP A 148 8.61 -21.47 -1.34
CA ASP A 148 9.88 -20.81 -1.60
C ASP A 148 10.04 -20.40 -3.08
N ASN A 149 9.71 -19.17 -3.47
CA ASN A 149 9.05 -18.15 -2.66
C ASN A 149 7.80 -17.58 -3.34
N GLY A 150 7.00 -18.50 -3.91
CA GLY A 150 5.65 -18.18 -4.37
C GLY A 150 4.80 -17.57 -3.25
N ALA A 151 5.00 -18.00 -2.01
CA ALA A 151 4.28 -17.50 -0.85
C ALA A 151 4.53 -16.00 -0.59
N GLY A 152 5.80 -15.58 -0.53
CA GLY A 152 6.16 -14.17 -0.34
C GLY A 152 5.73 -13.32 -1.54
N THR A 153 5.94 -13.82 -2.77
CA THR A 153 5.47 -13.13 -3.99
C THR A 153 3.96 -12.86 -3.93
N CYS A 154 3.17 -13.82 -3.46
CA CYS A 154 1.72 -13.65 -3.31
C CYS A 154 1.34 -12.66 -2.21
N ALA A 155 2.14 -12.51 -1.15
CA ALA A 155 1.93 -11.48 -0.14
C ALA A 155 2.09 -10.08 -0.76
N VAL A 156 3.14 -9.87 -1.57
CA VAL A 156 3.38 -8.61 -2.27
C VAL A 156 2.25 -8.28 -3.26
N LEU A 157 1.85 -9.23 -4.10
CA LEU A 157 0.74 -9.06 -5.08
C LEU A 157 -0.60 -8.77 -4.38
N SER A 158 -0.89 -9.50 -3.29
CA SER A 158 -2.13 -9.32 -2.53
C SER A 158 -2.15 -7.96 -1.82
N ALA A 159 -1.02 -7.53 -1.24
CA ALA A 159 -0.89 -6.21 -0.64
C ALA A 159 -1.11 -5.11 -1.66
N ALA A 160 -0.47 -5.19 -2.84
CA ALA A 160 -0.66 -4.23 -3.92
C ALA A 160 -2.14 -4.15 -4.34
N LYS A 161 -2.81 -5.29 -4.53
CA LYS A 161 -4.22 -5.35 -4.95
C LYS A 161 -5.18 -4.64 -3.98
N VAL A 162 -4.90 -4.73 -2.68
CA VAL A 162 -5.74 -4.12 -1.66
C VAL A 162 -5.37 -2.65 -1.48
N MET A 163 -4.09 -2.35 -1.29
CA MET A 163 -3.60 -1.00 -0.99
C MET A 163 -3.72 -0.04 -2.17
N SER A 164 -3.73 -0.52 -3.43
CA SER A 164 -3.90 0.36 -4.60
C SER A 164 -5.24 1.11 -4.65
N LYS A 165 -6.19 0.76 -3.77
CA LYS A 165 -7.49 1.42 -3.64
C LYS A 165 -7.47 2.56 -2.62
N TYR A 166 -6.33 2.79 -1.97
CA TYR A 166 -6.16 3.75 -0.89
C TYR A 166 -5.06 4.74 -1.21
N THR A 167 -4.98 5.78 -0.39
CA THR A 167 -3.95 6.83 -0.44
C THR A 167 -3.14 6.83 0.85
N PHE A 168 -1.88 7.24 0.76
CA PHE A 168 -0.92 7.19 1.86
C PHE A 168 -0.09 8.47 1.86
N ASN A 169 0.28 8.97 3.04
CA ASN A 169 1.17 10.13 3.14
C ASN A 169 2.54 9.84 2.52
N HIS A 170 3.05 8.62 2.73
CA HIS A 170 4.37 8.19 2.28
C HIS A 170 4.32 7.27 1.07
N THR A 171 5.42 7.19 0.34
CA THR A 171 5.49 6.35 -0.86
C THR A 171 5.56 4.88 -0.47
N VAL A 172 4.71 4.06 -1.09
CA VAL A 172 4.73 2.60 -0.93
C VAL A 172 5.26 1.96 -2.21
N LYS A 173 6.27 1.09 -2.08
CA LYS A 173 6.76 0.26 -3.18
C LYS A 173 6.50 -1.22 -2.91
N PHE A 174 5.99 -1.91 -3.94
CA PHE A 174 5.85 -3.36 -4.01
C PHE A 174 6.96 -3.87 -4.91
N VAL A 175 7.87 -4.67 -4.38
CA VAL A 175 9.05 -5.11 -5.13
C VAL A 175 9.17 -6.63 -5.10
N VAL A 176 9.35 -7.25 -6.25
CA VAL A 176 9.69 -8.68 -6.34
C VAL A 176 11.02 -8.87 -7.06
N PHE A 177 11.89 -9.69 -6.48
CA PHE A 177 13.26 -9.90 -6.94
C PHE A 177 13.43 -11.19 -7.72
N ALA A 178 14.30 -11.16 -8.73
CA ALA A 178 14.88 -12.37 -9.31
C ALA A 178 16.28 -12.59 -8.73
N GLY A 179 16.79 -13.82 -8.79
CA GLY A 179 18.18 -14.11 -8.46
C GLY A 179 18.49 -14.12 -6.97
N GLU A 180 17.50 -14.22 -6.09
CA GLU A 180 17.72 -14.45 -4.66
C GLU A 180 18.51 -15.76 -4.48
N GLU A 181 18.08 -16.80 -5.20
CA GLU A 181 18.62 -18.15 -5.14
C GLU A 181 20.03 -18.27 -5.76
N GLN A 182 20.53 -17.17 -6.31
CA GLN A 182 21.88 -17.03 -6.85
C GLN A 182 22.77 -16.14 -5.96
N GLY A 183 22.32 -15.91 -4.72
CA GLY A 183 23.03 -15.11 -3.73
C GLY A 183 22.57 -13.66 -3.70
N LEU A 184 21.25 -13.43 -3.59
CA LEU A 184 20.63 -12.12 -3.40
C LEU A 184 20.89 -11.14 -4.56
N LEU A 185 21.09 -11.64 -5.78
CA LEU A 185 21.57 -10.82 -6.90
C LEU A 185 20.58 -9.69 -7.22
N GLY A 186 19.30 -10.00 -7.37
CA GLY A 186 18.30 -9.00 -7.73
C GLY A 186 18.15 -7.93 -6.66
N SER A 187 17.99 -8.30 -5.39
CA SER A 187 17.90 -7.32 -4.31
C SER A 187 19.18 -6.51 -4.17
N HIS A 188 20.36 -7.10 -4.34
CA HIS A 188 21.61 -6.35 -4.33
C HIS A 188 21.64 -5.27 -5.43
N PHE A 189 21.30 -5.63 -6.68
CA PHE A 189 21.21 -4.65 -7.77
C PHE A 189 20.17 -3.55 -7.50
N TYR A 190 19.01 -3.92 -6.96
CA TYR A 190 17.96 -2.98 -6.64
C TYR A 190 18.38 -1.98 -5.55
N VAL A 191 19.01 -2.45 -4.47
CA VAL A 191 19.41 -1.58 -3.36
C VAL A 191 20.57 -0.67 -3.78
N VAL A 192 21.49 -1.14 -4.63
CA VAL A 192 22.53 -0.27 -5.23
C VAL A 192 21.90 0.82 -6.10
N ASP A 193 20.95 0.49 -6.98
CA ASP A 193 20.20 1.48 -7.80
C ASP A 193 19.48 2.49 -6.90
N ALA A 194 18.78 2.03 -5.86
CA ALA A 194 18.08 2.89 -4.91
C ALA A 194 19.04 3.84 -4.17
N TYR A 195 20.18 3.33 -3.70
CA TYR A 195 21.19 4.13 -3.01
C TYR A 195 21.81 5.19 -3.93
N GLU A 196 22.14 4.82 -5.17
CA GLU A 196 22.67 5.75 -6.17
C GLU A 196 21.67 6.84 -6.58
N ASN A 197 20.37 6.51 -6.60
CA ASN A 197 19.29 7.47 -6.84
C ASN A 197 18.99 8.36 -5.62
N GLY A 198 19.53 8.04 -4.45
CA GLY A 198 19.25 8.75 -3.20
C GLY A 198 17.86 8.47 -2.63
N ASP A 199 17.28 7.30 -2.92
CA ASP A 199 15.97 6.90 -2.41
C ASP A 199 15.98 6.87 -0.86
N ASN A 200 15.08 7.61 -0.24
CA ASN A 200 14.91 7.68 1.22
C ASN A 200 14.06 6.50 1.73
N ILE A 201 14.60 5.29 1.65
CA ILE A 201 13.94 4.06 2.12
C ILE A 201 14.05 3.99 3.64
N ILE A 202 12.90 4.05 4.32
CA ILE A 202 12.84 4.07 5.79
C ILE A 202 12.66 2.66 6.35
N GLY A 203 11.84 1.82 5.73
CA GLY A 203 11.56 0.49 6.25
C GLY A 203 11.17 -0.50 5.15
N VAL A 204 11.68 -1.72 5.26
CA VAL A 204 11.43 -2.80 4.31
C VAL A 204 10.91 -4.06 5.01
N LEU A 205 9.79 -4.59 4.51
CA LEU A 205 9.16 -5.82 4.97
C LEU A 205 9.41 -6.92 3.93
N ASN A 206 10.36 -7.82 4.20
CA ASN A 206 10.70 -8.93 3.32
C ASN A 206 9.94 -10.20 3.72
N ALA A 207 9.22 -10.83 2.78
CA ALA A 207 8.61 -12.14 2.96
C ALA A 207 9.40 -13.21 2.23
N ASP A 208 9.80 -14.26 2.95
CA ASP A 208 10.42 -15.43 2.35
C ASP A 208 10.08 -16.70 3.16
N MET A 209 9.40 -17.63 2.47
CA MET A 209 8.73 -18.80 3.02
C MET A 209 7.78 -18.44 4.16
N ILE A 210 6.53 -18.14 3.81
CA ILE A 210 5.47 -17.77 4.76
C ILE A 210 4.25 -18.70 4.65
N GLY A 211 4.42 -19.87 4.02
CA GLY A 211 3.32 -20.72 3.59
C GLY A 211 3.20 -22.06 4.31
N TYR A 212 4.27 -22.55 4.94
CA TYR A 212 4.28 -23.86 5.56
C TYR A 212 4.03 -23.78 7.08
N ALA A 213 2.87 -24.30 7.48
CA ALA A 213 2.49 -24.45 8.88
C ALA A 213 1.86 -25.84 9.12
N PRO A 214 2.67 -26.89 9.37
CA PRO A 214 2.20 -28.27 9.46
C PRO A 214 1.43 -28.57 10.74
N LYS A 215 1.53 -27.68 11.74
CA LYS A 215 0.84 -27.80 13.03
C LYS A 215 -0.10 -26.62 13.22
N GLU A 216 -1.37 -26.91 13.46
CA GLU A 216 -2.42 -25.90 13.66
C GLU A 216 -2.11 -24.97 14.86
N GLU A 217 -1.51 -25.51 15.92
CA GLU A 217 -1.11 -24.73 17.11
C GLU A 217 -0.03 -23.69 16.84
N ASP A 218 0.77 -23.90 15.79
CA ASP A 218 1.87 -23.02 15.36
C ASP A 218 1.52 -22.18 14.13
N ALA A 219 0.39 -22.46 13.45
CA ALA A 219 -0.17 -21.69 12.34
C ALA A 219 -0.70 -20.29 12.74
N LYS A 220 -0.17 -19.76 13.85
CA LYS A 220 -0.42 -18.42 14.40
C LYS A 220 0.89 -17.72 14.77
N ARG A 221 2.05 -18.31 14.51
CA ARG A 221 3.36 -17.75 14.83
C ARG A 221 4.11 -17.49 13.54
N VAL A 222 4.69 -16.31 13.39
CA VAL A 222 5.59 -15.98 12.29
C VAL A 222 6.84 -15.37 12.89
N LYS A 223 8.02 -15.81 12.45
CA LYS A 223 9.28 -15.24 12.92
C LYS A 223 9.53 -13.93 12.20
N VAL A 224 10.00 -12.95 12.94
CA VAL A 224 10.44 -11.65 12.42
C VAL A 224 11.90 -11.47 12.81
N TYR A 225 12.79 -11.59 11.84
CA TYR A 225 14.23 -11.38 12.02
C TYR A 225 14.60 -9.92 11.74
N TYR A 226 15.56 -9.41 12.49
CA TYR A 226 16.00 -8.01 12.47
C TYR A 226 17.46 -7.90 12.98
N ASN A 227 18.19 -6.88 12.53
CA ASN A 227 19.41 -6.41 13.19
C ASN A 227 19.08 -5.31 14.21
N ASP A 228 20.06 -4.87 14.99
CA ASP A 228 19.88 -3.87 16.04
C ASP A 228 19.29 -2.56 15.49
N GLU A 229 19.72 -2.13 14.29
CA GLU A 229 19.21 -0.92 13.63
C GLU A 229 17.73 -1.06 13.23
N SER A 230 17.28 -2.26 12.84
CA SER A 230 15.89 -2.53 12.44
C SER A 230 14.98 -3.00 13.59
N GLU A 231 15.46 -3.00 14.85
CA GLU A 231 14.67 -3.42 16.01
C GLU A 231 13.36 -2.62 16.15
N TRP A 232 13.39 -1.33 15.79
CA TRP A 232 12.21 -0.47 15.83
C TRP A 232 11.11 -0.98 14.87
N LEU A 233 11.49 -1.49 13.69
CA LEU A 233 10.55 -1.99 12.68
C LEU A 233 9.93 -3.32 13.10
N CYS A 234 10.71 -4.18 13.77
CA CYS A 234 10.18 -5.39 14.40
C CYS A 234 9.22 -5.03 15.55
N SER A 235 9.58 -4.05 16.39
CA SER A 235 8.74 -3.58 17.49
C SER A 235 7.44 -2.97 16.99
N PHE A 236 7.52 -2.16 15.93
CA PHE A 236 6.36 -1.57 15.26
C PHE A 236 5.41 -2.66 14.73
N THR A 237 5.94 -3.71 14.10
CA THR A 237 5.15 -4.88 13.67
C THR A 237 4.41 -5.54 14.84
N VAL A 238 5.05 -5.64 16.01
CA VAL A 238 4.44 -6.18 17.23
C VAL A 238 3.33 -5.27 17.75
N ASP A 239 3.52 -3.96 17.69
CA ASP A 239 2.51 -2.97 18.10
C ASP A 239 1.28 -2.99 17.18
N VAL A 240 1.49 -3.04 15.86
CA VAL A 240 0.42 -3.24 14.86
C VAL A 240 -0.35 -4.53 15.14
N TYR A 241 0.35 -5.64 15.40
CA TYR A 241 -0.31 -6.88 15.80
C TYR A 241 -1.17 -6.71 17.05
N GLN A 242 -0.69 -5.97 18.06
CA GLN A 242 -1.44 -5.75 19.30
C GLN A 242 -2.69 -4.91 19.07
N GLU A 243 -2.61 -3.86 18.25
CA GLU A 243 -3.73 -2.97 17.92
C GLU A 243 -4.84 -3.75 17.21
N TYR A 244 -4.49 -4.54 16.20
CA TYR A 244 -5.46 -5.28 15.37
C TYR A 244 -5.59 -6.76 15.76
N ASN A 245 -5.27 -7.15 17.00
CA ASN A 245 -5.15 -8.56 17.40
C ASN A 245 -6.45 -9.38 17.25
N ASP A 246 -7.61 -8.73 17.27
CA ASP A 246 -8.91 -9.37 17.06
C ASP A 246 -9.11 -9.78 15.58
N TYR A 247 -8.32 -9.21 14.66
CA TYR A 247 -8.42 -9.41 13.21
C TYR A 247 -7.15 -10.04 12.61
N LEU A 248 -6.01 -9.96 13.29
CA LEU A 248 -4.74 -10.55 12.89
C LEU A 248 -4.46 -11.85 13.66
N SER A 249 -4.45 -12.97 12.94
CA SER A 249 -4.18 -14.30 13.54
C SER A 249 -2.69 -14.66 13.60
N ALA A 250 -1.86 -14.06 12.74
CA ALA A 250 -0.42 -14.30 12.71
C ALA A 250 0.29 -13.40 13.74
N LYS A 251 0.74 -13.99 14.84
CA LYS A 251 1.53 -13.32 15.87
C LYS A 251 3.00 -13.23 15.46
N PRO A 252 3.58 -12.01 15.36
CA PRO A 252 5.00 -11.83 15.14
C PRO A 252 5.82 -12.31 16.35
N ILE A 253 6.88 -13.06 16.08
CA ILE A 253 7.84 -13.58 17.04
C ILE A 253 9.21 -12.93 16.74
N PRO A 254 9.61 -11.89 17.49
CA PRO A 254 10.95 -11.32 17.40
C PRO A 254 12.01 -12.40 17.52
N SER A 255 12.84 -12.55 16.49
CA SER A 255 13.75 -13.69 16.34
C SER A 255 15.23 -13.29 16.21
N GLY A 256 15.53 -11.99 16.30
CA GLY A 256 16.90 -11.45 16.26
C GLY A 256 17.57 -11.60 14.89
N LEU A 257 18.89 -11.67 14.89
CA LEU A 257 19.70 -11.58 13.67
C LEU A 257 19.67 -12.87 12.83
N PHE A 258 19.25 -12.73 11.57
CA PHE A 258 19.37 -13.76 10.55
C PHE A 258 19.41 -13.11 9.16
N GLY A 259 20.54 -13.15 8.46
CA GLY A 259 20.73 -12.47 7.16
C GLY A 259 20.88 -13.45 6.00
N ARG A 260 19.79 -14.09 5.57
CA ARG A 260 19.80 -15.12 4.52
C ARG A 260 18.76 -14.94 3.41
N SER A 261 18.12 -13.78 3.33
CA SER A 261 17.16 -13.44 2.27
C SER A 261 17.35 -11.98 1.88
N ASP A 262 16.52 -11.46 0.97
CA ASP A 262 16.70 -10.16 0.30
C ASP A 262 16.82 -8.94 1.24
N HIS A 263 16.26 -9.02 2.46
CA HIS A 263 16.43 -7.99 3.50
C HIS A 263 17.91 -7.72 3.82
N ALA A 264 18.78 -8.74 3.71
CA ALA A 264 20.20 -8.58 3.98
C ALA A 264 20.89 -7.63 2.97
N SER A 265 20.38 -7.54 1.73
CA SER A 265 20.87 -6.56 0.75
C SER A 265 20.60 -5.12 1.20
N PHE A 266 19.46 -4.86 1.84
CA PHE A 266 19.11 -3.55 2.40
C PHE A 266 20.00 -3.18 3.58
N TRP A 267 20.23 -4.11 4.51
CA TRP A 267 21.18 -3.90 5.62
C TRP A 267 22.58 -3.53 5.13
N SER A 268 23.03 -4.10 4.00
CA SER A 268 24.37 -3.85 3.47
C SER A 268 24.63 -2.38 3.06
N LEU A 269 23.56 -1.62 2.82
CA LEU A 269 23.62 -0.20 2.47
C LEU A 269 22.96 0.71 3.52
N GLY A 270 22.67 0.17 4.70
CA GLY A 270 22.20 0.94 5.85
C GLY A 270 20.71 1.26 5.85
N TYR A 271 19.91 0.55 5.05
CA TYR A 271 18.46 0.64 5.11
C TYR A 271 17.89 -0.35 6.12
N ASP A 272 16.92 0.11 6.92
CA ASP A 272 16.27 -0.74 7.93
C ASP A 272 15.30 -1.71 7.25
N SER A 273 15.41 -2.98 7.61
CA SER A 273 14.60 -4.04 7.03
C SER A 273 14.40 -5.20 8.00
N ILE A 274 13.23 -5.85 7.88
CA ILE A 274 12.89 -7.05 8.66
C ILE A 274 12.45 -8.18 7.74
N PHE A 275 12.61 -9.41 8.24
CA PHE A 275 12.33 -10.62 7.49
C PHE A 275 11.28 -11.47 8.19
N TYR A 276 10.14 -11.63 7.51
CA TYR A 276 9.04 -12.51 7.89
C TYR A 276 9.29 -13.91 7.33
N HIS A 277 9.42 -14.88 8.23
CA HIS A 277 9.63 -16.28 7.90
C HIS A 277 8.69 -17.14 8.72
N GLU A 278 8.20 -18.22 8.14
CA GLU A 278 7.42 -19.23 8.82
C GLU A 278 8.09 -19.78 10.09
N TYR A 279 7.26 -20.25 11.00
CA TYR A 279 7.75 -20.73 12.30
C TYR A 279 8.53 -22.04 12.20
N HIS A 280 8.08 -22.95 11.34
CA HIS A 280 8.73 -24.23 11.05
C HIS A 280 9.27 -24.20 9.63
N PHE A 281 10.55 -24.51 9.46
CA PHE A 281 11.15 -24.59 8.14
C PHE A 281 10.57 -25.76 7.33
N ASN A 282 10.13 -25.49 6.12
CA ASN A 282 9.61 -26.47 5.18
C ASN A 282 10.65 -27.52 4.77
N PRO A 283 10.42 -28.83 5.03
CA PRO A 283 11.35 -29.88 4.66
C PRO A 283 11.41 -30.15 3.14
N ASN A 284 10.52 -29.54 2.34
CA ASN A 284 10.52 -29.63 0.88
C ASN A 284 11.24 -28.46 0.20
N TYR A 285 11.85 -27.55 0.97
CA TYR A 285 12.71 -26.47 0.46
C TYR A 285 13.65 -26.99 -0.64
N HIS A 286 13.72 -26.25 -1.75
CA HIS A 286 14.56 -26.59 -2.91
C HIS A 286 14.30 -27.97 -3.53
N SER A 287 13.08 -28.48 -3.42
CA SER A 287 12.72 -29.80 -3.95
C SER A 287 11.45 -29.76 -4.80
N ASN A 288 11.22 -30.83 -5.57
CA ASN A 288 9.98 -31.01 -6.32
C ASN A 288 8.73 -31.20 -5.45
N GLY A 289 8.90 -31.36 -4.14
CA GLY A 289 7.83 -31.44 -3.16
C GLY A 289 7.28 -30.08 -2.75
N ASP A 290 8.00 -28.99 -3.02
CA ASP A 290 7.54 -27.63 -2.72
C ASP A 290 6.41 -27.23 -3.68
N THR A 291 5.20 -27.62 -3.30
CA THR A 291 3.99 -27.57 -4.11
C THR A 291 2.86 -26.98 -3.29
N ILE A 292 1.82 -26.46 -3.96
CA ILE A 292 0.63 -25.91 -3.28
C ILE A 292 0.02 -26.90 -2.27
N LYS A 293 0.18 -28.21 -2.48
CA LYS A 293 -0.36 -29.26 -1.59
C LYS A 293 0.19 -29.22 -0.17
N ILE A 294 1.39 -28.69 0.04
CA ILE A 294 2.01 -28.58 1.37
C ILE A 294 1.68 -27.26 2.07
N MET A 295 1.06 -26.33 1.35
CA MET A 295 0.80 -24.98 1.83
C MET A 295 -0.37 -24.95 2.82
N ASN A 296 -0.22 -24.13 3.84
CA ASN A 296 -1.31 -23.68 4.69
C ASN A 296 -1.75 -22.29 4.22
N ILE A 297 -2.73 -22.26 3.31
CA ILE A 297 -3.20 -21.02 2.68
C ILE A 297 -3.77 -20.03 3.69
N ASN A 298 -4.48 -20.52 4.72
CA ASN A 298 -4.97 -19.67 5.80
C ASN A 298 -3.82 -18.99 6.56
N TYR A 299 -2.78 -19.75 6.92
CA TYR A 299 -1.58 -19.22 7.56
C TYR A 299 -0.89 -18.15 6.70
N ALA A 300 -0.61 -18.48 5.42
CA ALA A 300 0.05 -17.57 4.49
C ALA A 300 -0.73 -16.27 4.27
N THR A 301 -2.06 -16.38 4.17
CA THR A 301 -2.98 -15.24 4.10
C THR A 301 -2.90 -14.39 5.36
N ASN A 302 -2.86 -15.01 6.55
CA ASN A 302 -2.80 -14.28 7.82
C ASN A 302 -1.43 -13.59 8.04
N VAL A 303 -0.33 -14.19 7.61
CA VAL A 303 0.98 -13.52 7.60
C VAL A 303 0.96 -12.32 6.65
N SER A 304 0.37 -12.49 5.46
CA SER A 304 0.21 -11.40 4.49
C SER A 304 -0.65 -10.24 5.03
N LYS A 305 -1.70 -10.53 5.81
CA LYS A 305 -2.49 -9.50 6.50
C LYS A 305 -1.67 -8.69 7.52
N LEU A 306 -0.82 -9.36 8.30
CA LEU A 306 0.06 -8.68 9.25
C LEU A 306 1.03 -7.75 8.53
N MET A 307 1.65 -8.21 7.45
CA MET A 307 2.56 -7.40 6.64
C MET A 307 1.84 -6.22 5.98
N LEU A 308 0.64 -6.45 5.43
CA LEU A 308 -0.21 -5.41 4.84
C LEU A 308 -0.56 -4.33 5.87
N ALA A 309 -0.99 -4.72 7.07
CA ALA A 309 -1.35 -3.78 8.12
C ALA A 309 -0.13 -2.98 8.59
N THR A 310 1.01 -3.67 8.73
CA THR A 310 2.29 -3.04 9.11
C THR A 310 2.71 -2.00 8.07
N LEU A 311 2.63 -2.36 6.77
CA LEU A 311 2.99 -1.44 5.69
C LEU A 311 2.04 -0.24 5.61
N ALA A 312 0.73 -0.47 5.77
CA ALA A 312 -0.28 0.58 5.73
C ALA A 312 -0.14 1.58 6.89
N GLU A 313 0.18 1.09 8.09
CA GLU A 313 0.47 1.93 9.26
C GLU A 313 1.76 2.75 9.08
N LEU A 314 2.84 2.12 8.58
CA LEU A 314 4.10 2.83 8.27
C LEU A 314 3.90 3.92 7.22
N ALA A 315 3.10 3.63 6.20
CA ALA A 315 2.85 4.56 5.11
C ALA A 315 1.86 5.67 5.46
N GLU A 316 1.19 5.57 6.61
CA GLU A 316 0.12 6.44 7.10
C GLU A 316 -1.01 6.58 6.08
N VAL A 317 -1.95 5.62 6.11
CA VAL A 317 -3.15 5.71 5.27
C VAL A 317 -3.89 7.02 5.53
N THR A 318 -4.22 7.71 4.46
CA THR A 318 -5.08 8.88 4.50
C THR A 318 -6.46 8.48 4.07
N SER A 319 -7.42 8.63 4.98
CA SER A 319 -8.82 8.42 4.66
C SER A 319 -9.23 9.40 3.58
N ASN A 320 -9.95 8.91 2.57
CA ASN A 320 -10.33 9.76 1.46
C ASN A 320 -11.23 10.89 1.94
N THR A 321 -10.72 12.12 1.88
CA THR A 321 -11.50 13.32 2.18
C THR A 321 -12.09 13.82 0.89
N PRO A 322 -13.41 14.08 0.81
CA PRO A 322 -13.99 14.64 -0.38
C PRO A 322 -13.34 15.99 -0.72
N PRO A 323 -13.37 16.41 -2.00
CA PRO A 323 -12.93 17.75 -2.37
C PRO A 323 -13.67 18.82 -1.55
N SER A 324 -13.04 19.97 -1.36
CA SER A 324 -13.70 21.13 -0.77
C SER A 324 -14.96 21.50 -1.57
N THR A 325 -15.96 22.10 -0.91
CA THR A 325 -17.16 22.60 -1.58
C THR A 325 -16.76 23.55 -2.72
N PRO A 326 -17.17 23.29 -3.98
CA PRO A 326 -16.75 24.11 -5.11
C PRO A 326 -17.19 25.55 -5.00
N SER A 327 -16.39 26.44 -5.57
CA SER A 327 -16.82 27.80 -5.89
C SER A 327 -17.33 27.83 -7.33
N ILE A 328 -18.39 28.60 -7.57
CA ILE A 328 -18.90 28.90 -8.92
C ILE A 328 -19.11 30.41 -9.05
N SER A 329 -18.79 30.95 -10.22
CA SER A 329 -19.05 32.35 -10.57
C SER A 329 -19.51 32.47 -12.02
N GLY A 330 -20.36 33.45 -12.30
CA GLY A 330 -20.91 33.68 -13.63
C GLY A 330 -22.05 34.70 -13.60
N PRO A 331 -22.71 34.95 -14.75
CA PRO A 331 -23.86 35.84 -14.82
C PRO A 331 -25.03 35.36 -13.96
N SER A 332 -25.66 36.29 -13.22
CA SER A 332 -26.87 36.05 -12.41
C SER A 332 -28.15 36.55 -13.07
N THR A 333 -28.04 37.13 -14.27
CA THR A 333 -29.18 37.55 -15.10
C THR A 333 -28.86 37.32 -16.56
N GLY A 334 -29.89 37.05 -17.37
CA GLY A 334 -29.76 36.78 -18.78
C GLY A 334 -31.08 36.88 -19.53
N LYS A 335 -31.01 36.81 -20.85
CA LYS A 335 -32.11 36.61 -21.79
C LYS A 335 -32.21 35.13 -22.17
N PRO A 336 -33.45 34.59 -22.33
CA PRO A 336 -33.65 33.26 -22.86
C PRO A 336 -33.01 33.06 -24.25
N GLY A 337 -32.45 31.87 -24.49
CA GLY A 337 -31.84 31.46 -25.76
C GLY A 337 -30.40 31.95 -25.99
N GLU A 338 -29.83 32.69 -25.04
CA GLU A 338 -28.42 33.12 -25.06
C GLU A 338 -27.57 32.18 -24.19
N GLU A 339 -26.33 31.93 -24.61
CA GLU A 339 -25.37 31.10 -23.88
C GLU A 339 -24.62 31.92 -22.82
N TYR A 340 -24.49 31.37 -21.61
CA TYR A 340 -23.76 31.98 -20.50
C TYR A 340 -22.67 31.06 -19.99
N GLN A 341 -21.49 31.64 -19.78
CA GLN A 341 -20.33 30.94 -19.26
C GLN A 341 -20.19 31.12 -17.74
N TYR A 342 -19.85 30.04 -17.05
CA TYR A 342 -19.59 29.95 -15.63
C TYR A 342 -18.18 29.41 -15.39
N SER A 343 -17.51 29.94 -14.38
CA SER A 343 -16.22 29.45 -13.91
C SER A 343 -16.38 28.70 -12.60
N ILE A 344 -15.82 27.49 -12.53
CA ILE A 344 -15.85 26.61 -11.35
C ILE A 344 -14.42 26.31 -10.92
N GLU A 345 -14.17 26.27 -9.62
CA GLU A 345 -12.88 25.93 -9.04
C GLU A 345 -13.09 25.28 -7.67
N THR A 346 -12.32 24.23 -7.39
CA THR A 346 -12.18 23.67 -6.04
C THR A 346 -10.82 22.99 -5.88
N THR A 347 -10.49 22.68 -4.64
CA THR A 347 -9.29 21.91 -4.28
C THR A 347 -9.69 20.65 -3.55
N ASP A 348 -8.99 19.57 -3.86
CA ASP A 348 -8.92 18.36 -3.07
C ASP A 348 -7.72 18.45 -2.12
N TYR A 349 -7.92 18.06 -0.85
CA TYR A 349 -6.87 18.12 0.18
C TYR A 349 -5.65 17.25 -0.20
N HIS A 350 -5.90 16.11 -0.84
CA HIS A 350 -4.89 15.17 -1.31
C HIS A 350 -4.41 15.47 -2.74
N LEU A 351 -4.83 16.61 -3.32
CA LEU A 351 -4.55 17.00 -4.70
C LEU A 351 -5.01 15.98 -5.75
N ASN A 352 -5.97 15.12 -5.40
CA ASN A 352 -6.54 14.16 -6.32
C ASN A 352 -7.21 14.89 -7.52
N PRO A 353 -7.19 14.28 -8.72
CA PRO A 353 -7.97 14.81 -9.83
C PRO A 353 -9.47 14.85 -9.50
N ILE A 354 -10.15 15.89 -9.98
CA ILE A 354 -11.51 16.25 -9.55
C ILE A 354 -12.49 16.14 -10.73
N TYR A 355 -13.66 15.56 -10.47
CA TYR A 355 -14.81 15.62 -11.35
C TYR A 355 -15.84 16.61 -10.79
N TYR A 356 -16.57 17.31 -11.66
CA TYR A 356 -17.68 18.19 -11.29
C TYR A 356 -19.01 17.65 -11.77
N TYR A 357 -20.06 17.85 -10.98
CA TYR A 357 -21.44 17.66 -11.39
C TYR A 357 -22.19 18.99 -11.25
N ILE A 358 -22.85 19.40 -12.33
CA ILE A 358 -23.62 20.65 -12.39
C ILE A 358 -25.08 20.32 -12.64
N ASP A 359 -25.95 20.82 -11.78
CA ASP A 359 -27.41 20.89 -11.96
C ASP A 359 -27.77 22.32 -12.36
N TRP A 360 -28.32 22.51 -13.55
CA TRP A 360 -28.62 23.83 -14.11
C TRP A 360 -29.96 24.41 -13.62
N GLY A 361 -30.72 23.66 -12.82
CA GLY A 361 -31.99 24.09 -12.26
C GLY A 361 -33.16 24.09 -13.24
N ASP A 362 -32.97 23.64 -14.48
CA ASP A 362 -33.96 23.54 -15.56
C ASP A 362 -34.29 22.09 -15.95
N ASN A 363 -33.97 21.14 -15.06
CA ASN A 363 -34.00 19.68 -15.26
C ASN A 363 -32.93 19.14 -16.22
N THR A 364 -31.89 19.92 -16.52
CA THR A 364 -30.68 19.44 -17.20
C THR A 364 -29.48 19.40 -16.26
N SER A 365 -28.51 18.55 -16.57
CA SER A 365 -27.26 18.45 -15.83
C SER A 365 -26.08 18.15 -16.75
N SER A 366 -24.86 18.41 -16.29
CA SER A 366 -23.64 18.09 -17.02
C SER A 366 -23.27 16.60 -17.00
N ASN A 367 -23.89 15.79 -16.12
CA ASN A 367 -23.28 14.59 -15.54
C ASN A 367 -21.91 14.89 -14.89
N TRP A 368 -21.15 13.85 -14.52
CA TRP A 368 -19.78 14.03 -14.05
C TRP A 368 -18.85 14.38 -15.23
N ILE A 369 -18.23 15.56 -15.17
CA ILE A 369 -17.23 16.04 -16.13
C ILE A 369 -15.85 16.08 -15.47
N GLY A 370 -14.80 15.68 -16.20
CA GLY A 370 -13.43 15.61 -15.70
C GLY A 370 -12.70 14.34 -16.16
N PRO A 371 -11.58 13.97 -15.50
CA PRO A 371 -11.01 14.64 -14.33
C PRO A 371 -10.21 15.90 -14.69
N TYR A 372 -10.21 16.87 -13.80
CA TYR A 372 -9.39 18.10 -13.84
C TYR A 372 -8.35 18.08 -12.72
N LYS A 373 -7.28 18.87 -12.82
CA LYS A 373 -6.30 18.96 -11.73
C LYS A 373 -6.93 19.66 -10.52
N SER A 374 -6.56 19.25 -9.30
CA SER A 374 -6.96 19.97 -8.09
C SER A 374 -6.52 21.44 -8.16
N GLY A 375 -7.43 22.37 -7.88
CA GLY A 375 -7.21 23.82 -8.03
C GLY A 375 -7.29 24.34 -9.47
N GLU A 376 -7.61 23.50 -10.46
CA GLU A 376 -7.82 23.96 -11.83
C GLU A 376 -9.16 24.70 -11.94
N LYS A 377 -9.10 25.94 -12.42
CA LYS A 377 -10.30 26.70 -12.78
C LYS A 377 -10.82 26.25 -14.15
N ILE A 378 -12.03 25.71 -14.18
CA ILE A 378 -12.70 25.28 -15.40
C ILE A 378 -13.77 26.29 -15.82
N ASN A 379 -14.08 26.29 -17.11
CA ASN A 379 -15.15 27.09 -17.69
C ASN A 379 -16.16 26.18 -18.37
N ILE A 380 -17.44 26.39 -18.07
CA ILE A 380 -18.55 25.66 -18.67
C ILE A 380 -19.63 26.65 -19.11
N SER A 381 -20.40 26.29 -20.12
CA SER A 381 -21.47 27.15 -20.64
C SER A 381 -22.81 26.43 -20.59
N HIS A 382 -23.89 27.20 -20.44
CA HIS A 382 -25.27 26.71 -20.51
C HIS A 382 -26.20 27.76 -21.11
N THR A 383 -27.31 27.29 -21.67
CA THR A 383 -28.36 28.13 -22.26
C THR A 383 -29.71 27.76 -21.65
N TRP A 384 -30.49 28.77 -21.25
CA TRP A 384 -31.87 28.57 -20.80
C TRP A 384 -32.85 29.05 -21.88
N ASP A 385 -33.71 28.17 -22.37
CA ASP A 385 -34.69 28.51 -23.41
C ASP A 385 -35.93 29.25 -22.87
N GLN A 386 -36.17 29.15 -21.57
CA GLN A 386 -37.35 29.70 -20.91
C GLN A 386 -36.97 30.81 -19.92
N GLN A 387 -37.80 31.84 -19.84
CA GLN A 387 -37.66 32.85 -18.79
C GLN A 387 -38.01 32.23 -17.43
N GLY A 388 -37.13 32.41 -16.45
CA GLY A 388 -37.33 31.87 -15.11
C GLY A 388 -36.24 32.31 -14.14
N THR A 389 -36.35 31.83 -12.90
CA THR A 389 -35.26 31.86 -11.92
C THR A 389 -34.75 30.44 -11.75
N PHE A 390 -33.48 30.23 -12.05
CA PHE A 390 -32.82 28.93 -11.98
C PHE A 390 -31.75 28.97 -10.90
N TYR A 391 -31.48 27.83 -10.27
CA TYR A 391 -30.45 27.71 -9.24
C TYR A 391 -29.40 26.76 -9.76
N VAL A 392 -28.25 27.28 -10.16
CA VAL A 392 -27.13 26.48 -10.63
C VAL A 392 -26.43 25.88 -9.43
N LYS A 393 -26.45 24.56 -9.30
CA LYS A 393 -25.79 23.86 -8.20
C LYS A 393 -24.58 23.10 -8.71
N VAL A 394 -23.50 23.15 -7.95
CA VAL A 394 -22.26 22.43 -8.28
C VAL A 394 -21.81 21.63 -7.07
N LYS A 395 -21.43 20.38 -7.29
CA LYS A 395 -20.62 19.59 -6.36
C LYS A 395 -19.43 18.97 -7.10
N ALA A 396 -18.45 18.53 -6.36
CA ALA A 396 -17.28 17.84 -6.88
C ALA A 396 -17.16 16.43 -6.30
N LYS A 397 -16.38 15.58 -6.95
CA LYS A 397 -15.86 14.35 -6.37
C LYS A 397 -14.42 14.11 -6.81
N ASP A 398 -13.67 13.35 -6.03
CA ASP A 398 -12.35 12.88 -6.42
C ASP A 398 -12.43 11.59 -7.28
N ILE A 399 -11.26 11.03 -7.63
CA ILE A 399 -11.14 9.76 -8.37
C ILE A 399 -11.56 8.52 -7.55
N TYR A 400 -11.82 8.67 -6.26
CA TYR A 400 -12.25 7.62 -5.33
C TYR A 400 -13.72 7.78 -4.91
N ASP A 401 -14.47 8.61 -5.65
CA ASP A 401 -15.91 8.83 -5.51
C ASP A 401 -16.38 9.51 -4.21
N ALA A 402 -15.49 10.12 -3.40
CA ALA A 402 -15.97 10.95 -2.28
C ALA A 402 -16.47 12.31 -2.81
N GLU A 403 -17.71 12.65 -2.45
CA GLU A 403 -18.40 13.83 -2.96
C GLU A 403 -18.36 15.00 -1.96
N SER A 404 -18.13 16.21 -2.48
CA SER A 404 -18.26 17.45 -1.72
C SER A 404 -19.72 17.79 -1.44
N ASP A 405 -19.95 18.72 -0.52
CA ASP A 405 -21.23 19.43 -0.44
C ASP A 405 -21.53 20.22 -1.72
N TRP A 406 -22.81 20.58 -1.89
CA TRP A 406 -23.28 21.43 -2.97
C TRP A 406 -23.05 22.92 -2.68
N THR A 407 -22.51 23.62 -3.67
CA THR A 407 -22.63 25.07 -3.79
C THR A 407 -23.83 25.43 -4.64
N THR A 408 -24.47 26.58 -4.38
CA THR A 408 -25.59 27.09 -5.18
C THR A 408 -25.35 28.54 -5.59
N LEU A 409 -25.50 28.82 -6.89
CA LEU A 409 -25.56 30.16 -7.46
C LEU A 409 -26.99 30.44 -7.93
N LYS A 410 -27.46 31.65 -7.66
CA LYS A 410 -28.78 32.13 -8.05
C LYS A 410 -28.70 33.03 -9.27
#